data_AF-A0A925HIS8-F1
#
_entry.id   AF-A0A925HIS8-F1
#
_cell.length_a   1.000
_cell.length_b   1.000
_cell.length_c   1.000
_cell.angle_alpha   90.00
_cell.angle_beta   90.00
_cell.angle_gamma   90.00
#
_symmetry.space_group_name_H-M   'P 1'
#
loop_
_entity.id
_entity.type
_entity.pdbx_description
1 polymer ?
#
loop_
_entity_poly.entity_id
_entity_poly.type
_entity_poly.pdbx_seq_one_letter_code
_entity_poly.pdbx_strand_id
1 'polypeptide(L)'
;MTHRHPDAHTPELHEGPDAWHRHTANEDRPQQAHGEIGNPRLVMAVGLGSFFMVAVTCVIVYGYYIWYTSKELNAFEQNGLEAPTLKMKADIVATLERGYTWVDHNNLQLPLETGVQKVVSEYAGRAE
;
A
#
# COMPACT_ATOMS: atom_id res chain seq x y z
N MET A 1 68.07 -2.73 -15.59
CA MET A 1 66.72 -2.30 -15.16
C MET A 1 66.32 -3.18 -13.99
N THR A 2 66.41 -2.67 -12.77
CA THR A 2 66.03 -3.39 -11.55
C THR A 2 64.66 -2.89 -11.10
N HIS A 3 63.63 -3.75 -11.21
CA HIS A 3 62.30 -3.45 -10.69
C HIS A 3 62.33 -3.49 -9.16
N ARG A 4 62.07 -2.35 -8.53
CA ARG A 4 61.87 -2.24 -7.08
C ARG A 4 60.39 -2.49 -6.80
N HIS A 5 60.08 -3.57 -6.11
CA HIS A 5 58.72 -3.81 -5.62
C HIS A 5 58.44 -2.80 -4.49
N PRO A 6 57.26 -2.14 -4.47
CA PRO A 6 56.85 -1.34 -3.33
C PRO A 6 56.71 -2.26 -2.12
N ASP A 7 57.22 -1.82 -0.97
CA ASP A 7 57.12 -2.54 0.28
C ASP A 7 55.64 -2.85 0.57
N ALA A 8 55.34 -4.10 0.90
CA ALA A 8 53.98 -4.53 1.23
C ALA A 8 53.53 -3.77 2.48
N HIS A 9 52.70 -2.74 2.30
CA HIS A 9 51.98 -2.09 3.40
C HIS A 9 50.90 -3.03 3.91
N THR A 10 51.26 -3.94 4.82
CA THR A 10 50.26 -4.46 5.77
C THR A 10 49.89 -3.29 6.68
N PRO A 11 48.59 -2.93 6.78
CA PRO A 11 48.14 -1.98 7.79
C PRO A 11 48.64 -2.44 9.15
N GLU A 12 49.06 -1.51 10.03
CA GLU A 12 49.26 -1.85 11.44
C GLU A 12 48.00 -2.59 11.91
N LEU A 13 48.18 -3.77 12.49
CA LEU A 13 47.09 -4.49 13.14
C LEU A 13 46.54 -3.55 14.22
N HIS A 14 45.43 -2.88 13.91
CA HIS A 14 44.62 -2.26 14.93
C HIS A 14 44.30 -3.33 15.97
N GLU A 15 44.21 -2.87 17.22
CA GLU A 15 44.13 -3.69 18.41
C GLU A 15 43.20 -4.90 18.22
N GLY A 16 43.53 -6.04 18.84
CA GLY A 16 42.81 -7.29 18.61
C GLY A 16 41.29 -7.14 18.78
N PRO A 17 40.46 -8.04 18.22
CA PRO A 17 38.99 -7.92 18.18
C PRO A 17 38.30 -7.65 19.54
N ASP A 18 39.01 -7.90 20.63
CA ASP A 18 38.59 -7.80 22.03
C ASP A 18 39.30 -6.67 22.81
N ALA A 19 40.04 -5.79 22.12
CA ALA A 19 40.81 -4.75 22.78
C ALA A 19 39.94 -3.75 23.55
N TRP A 20 38.72 -3.52 23.08
CA TRP A 20 37.72 -2.69 23.74
C TRP A 20 37.25 -3.20 25.11
N HIS A 21 37.50 -4.48 25.46
CA HIS A 21 37.21 -5.05 26.77
C HIS A 21 38.45 -5.16 27.69
N ARG A 22 39.64 -4.78 27.22
CA ARG A 22 40.88 -4.94 27.96
C ARG A 22 41.33 -3.62 28.57
N HIS A 23 40.94 -3.40 29.83
CA HIS A 23 41.47 -2.30 30.63
C HIS A 23 42.89 -2.61 31.09
N THR A 24 43.81 -1.66 30.91
CA THR A 24 45.17 -1.74 31.46
C THR A 24 45.31 -0.80 32.65
N ALA A 25 46.21 -1.13 33.59
CA ALA A 25 46.44 -0.29 34.77
C ALA A 25 47.01 1.11 34.45
N ASN A 26 47.50 1.31 33.22
CA ASN A 26 48.03 2.58 32.71
C ASN A 26 46.99 3.35 31.86
N GLU A 27 45.74 2.93 31.86
CA GLU A 27 44.66 3.64 31.19
C GLU A 27 44.30 4.87 32.04
N ASP A 28 44.99 5.99 31.77
CA ASP A 28 44.89 7.24 32.56
C ASP A 28 43.45 7.75 32.74
N ARG A 29 42.54 7.41 31.81
CA ARG A 29 41.11 7.75 31.85
C ARG A 29 40.27 6.67 31.18
N PRO A 30 39.06 6.36 31.73
CA PRO A 30 38.10 5.51 31.04
C PRO A 30 37.83 6.05 29.62
N GLN A 31 37.82 5.17 28.62
CA GLN A 31 37.40 5.54 27.28
C GLN A 31 36.01 6.16 27.32
N GLN A 32 35.82 7.22 26.54
CA GLN A 32 34.54 7.88 26.44
C GLN A 32 33.50 6.90 25.87
N ALA A 33 32.41 6.68 26.61
CA ALA A 33 31.32 5.83 26.14
C ALA A 33 30.77 6.41 24.83
N HIS A 34 30.83 5.62 23.76
CA HIS A 34 30.48 6.05 22.40
C HIS A 34 28.98 6.37 22.21
N GLY A 35 28.18 6.40 23.29
CA GLY A 35 26.76 6.74 23.29
C GLY A 35 26.35 7.84 24.27
N GLU A 36 27.24 8.37 25.11
CA GLU A 36 26.86 9.34 26.16
C GLU A 36 26.82 10.80 25.69
N ILE A 37 27.45 11.14 24.54
CA ILE A 37 27.39 12.49 23.97
C ILE A 37 26.31 12.57 22.89
N GLY A 38 25.05 12.52 23.30
CA GLY A 38 23.93 12.85 22.42
C GLY A 38 23.73 14.37 22.31
N ASN A 39 23.32 14.89 21.15
CA ASN A 39 22.81 16.25 21.04
C ASN A 39 21.31 16.26 21.42
N PRO A 40 20.93 16.65 22.66
CA PRO A 40 19.55 16.53 23.12
C PRO A 40 18.59 17.41 22.30
N ARG A 41 19.06 18.54 21.78
CA ARG A 41 18.25 19.42 20.94
C ARG A 41 17.90 18.76 19.61
N LEU A 42 18.86 18.04 19.02
CA LEU A 42 18.63 17.30 17.78
C LEU A 42 17.62 16.17 18.00
N VAL A 43 17.78 15.39 19.07
CA VAL A 43 16.85 14.30 19.42
C VAL A 43 15.43 14.83 19.62
N MET A 44 15.27 15.93 20.36
CA MET A 44 13.98 16.56 20.59
C MET A 44 13.37 17.11 19.30
N ALA A 45 14.17 17.75 18.44
CA ALA A 45 13.70 18.27 17.15
C ALA A 45 13.21 17.16 16.22
N VAL A 46 13.95 16.05 16.12
CA VAL A 46 13.56 14.89 15.31
C VAL A 46 12.31 14.21 15.89
N GLY A 47 12.26 14.02 17.21
CA GLY A 47 11.11 13.41 17.88
C GLY A 47 9.83 14.24 17.71
N LEU A 48 9.89 15.54 17.99
CA LEU A 48 8.75 16.44 17.81
C LEU A 48 8.37 16.58 16.34
N GLY A 49 9.35 16.71 15.44
CA GLY A 49 9.10 16.79 14.00
C GLY A 49 8.36 15.56 13.48
N SER A 50 8.80 14.36 13.90
CA SER A 50 8.14 13.10 13.53
C SER A 50 6.73 13.01 14.11
N PHE A 51 6.54 13.42 15.37
CA PHE A 51 5.22 13.46 15.99
C PHE A 51 4.26 14.39 15.25
N PHE A 52 4.68 15.62 14.95
CA PHE A 52 3.85 16.59 14.23
C PHE A 52 3.55 16.13 12.80
N MET A 53 4.51 15.51 12.12
CA MET A 53 4.27 14.93 10.79
C MET A 53 3.14 13.90 10.82
N VAL A 54 3.17 12.97 11.79
CA VAL A 54 2.12 11.96 11.94
C VAL A 54 0.78 12.62 12.29
N ALA A 55 0.78 13.56 13.24
CA ALA A 55 -0.45 14.25 13.65
C ALA A 55 -1.10 15.02 12.48
N VAL A 56 -0.31 15.76 11.70
CA VAL A 56 -0.79 16.48 10.50
C VAL A 56 -1.33 15.50 9.45
N THR A 57 -0.64 14.38 9.24
CA THR A 57 -1.09 13.35 8.30
C THR A 57 -2.46 12.81 8.71
N CYS A 58 -2.68 12.50 10.00
CA CYS A 58 -3.97 12.06 10.50
C CYS A 58 -5.08 13.09 10.27
N VAL A 59 -4.80 14.38 10.51
CA VAL A 59 -5.76 15.47 10.27
C VAL A 59 -6.12 15.57 8.78
N ILE A 60 -5.15 15.46 7.89
CA ILE A 60 -5.38 15.50 6.44
C ILE A 60 -6.26 14.33 5.99
N VAL A 61 -5.95 13.11 6.43
CA VAL A 61 -6.72 11.90 6.08
C VAL A 61 -8.14 12.01 6.60
N TYR A 62 -8.31 12.45 7.84
CA TYR A 62 -9.62 12.66 8.44
C TYR A 62 -10.44 13.72 7.69
N GLY A 63 -9.84 14.86 7.36
CA GLY A 63 -10.48 15.91 6.58
C GLY A 63 -10.87 15.45 5.17
N TYR A 64 -10.01 14.67 4.51
CA TYR A 64 -10.32 14.04 3.22
C TYR A 64 -11.52 13.10 3.33
N TYR A 65 -11.57 12.27 4.37
CA TYR A 65 -12.68 11.33 4.57
C TYR A 65 -14.01 12.06 4.79
N ILE A 66 -14.03 13.12 5.61
CA ILE A 66 -15.22 13.96 5.78
C ILE A 66 -15.63 14.56 4.43
N TRP A 67 -14.70 15.19 3.72
CA TRP A 67 -15.01 15.82 2.44
C TRP A 67 -15.57 14.82 1.43
N TYR A 68 -14.96 13.64 1.32
CA TYR A 68 -15.39 12.58 0.42
C TYR A 68 -16.79 12.08 0.76
N THR A 69 -17.01 11.72 2.04
CA THR A 69 -18.32 11.21 2.50
C THR A 69 -19.43 12.25 2.37
N SER A 70 -19.15 13.53 2.69
CA SER A 70 -20.11 14.62 2.48
C SER A 70 -20.43 14.85 1.00
N LYS A 71 -19.43 14.75 0.11
CA LYS A 71 -19.65 14.84 -1.34
C LYS A 71 -20.53 13.71 -1.84
N GLU A 72 -20.26 12.49 -1.39
CA GLU A 72 -21.04 11.31 -1.77
C GLU A 72 -22.48 11.42 -1.25
N LEU A 73 -22.67 11.82 0.01
CA LEU A 73 -24.00 12.05 0.58
C LEU A 73 -24.78 13.13 -0.18
N ASN A 74 -24.14 14.26 -0.52
CA ASN A 74 -24.77 15.32 -1.31
C ASN A 74 -25.11 14.82 -2.73
N ALA A 75 -24.26 14.00 -3.35
CA ALA A 75 -24.57 13.37 -4.62
C ALA A 75 -25.76 12.39 -4.50
N PHE A 76 -25.88 11.66 -3.38
CA PHE A 76 -27.04 10.83 -3.08
C PHE A 76 -28.31 11.66 -2.89
N GLU A 77 -28.24 12.76 -2.14
CA GLU A 77 -29.36 13.67 -1.92
C GLU A 77 -29.83 14.34 -3.21
N GLN A 78 -28.90 14.77 -4.08
CA GLN A 78 -29.22 15.40 -5.37
C GLN A 78 -29.82 14.44 -6.39
N ASN A 79 -29.34 13.19 -6.45
CA ASN A 79 -29.83 12.22 -7.42
C ASN A 79 -31.02 11.39 -6.91
N GLY A 80 -31.28 11.40 -5.60
CA GLY A 80 -32.31 10.60 -4.96
C GLY A 80 -31.96 9.11 -4.92
N LEU A 81 -32.54 8.37 -3.95
CA LEU A 81 -32.38 6.90 -3.86
C LEU A 81 -32.88 6.16 -5.12
N GLU A 82 -33.73 6.81 -5.91
CA GLU A 82 -34.32 6.21 -7.10
C GLU A 82 -33.41 6.24 -8.31
N ALA A 83 -32.47 7.19 -8.45
CA ALA A 83 -31.62 7.28 -9.64
C ALA A 83 -30.83 6.00 -9.96
N PRO A 84 -30.12 5.35 -9.01
CA PRO A 84 -29.43 4.08 -9.30
C PRO A 84 -30.42 2.96 -9.63
N THR A 85 -31.57 2.93 -8.96
CA THR A 85 -32.62 1.92 -9.19
C THR A 85 -33.29 2.09 -10.56
N LEU A 86 -33.58 3.32 -10.95
CA LEU A 86 -34.16 3.67 -12.25
C LEU A 86 -33.16 3.43 -13.38
N LYS A 87 -31.88 3.75 -13.17
CA LYS A 87 -30.82 3.42 -14.13
C LYS A 87 -30.67 1.92 -14.30
N MET A 88 -30.63 1.16 -13.20
CA MET A 88 -30.58 -0.31 -13.25
C MET A 88 -31.79 -0.89 -13.98
N LYS A 89 -33.01 -0.39 -13.69
CA LYS A 89 -34.22 -0.78 -14.42
C LYS A 89 -34.11 -0.46 -15.92
N ALA A 90 -33.64 0.74 -16.27
CA ALA A 90 -33.47 1.15 -17.67
C ALA A 90 -32.43 0.27 -18.39
N ASP A 91 -31.32 -0.07 -17.74
CA ASP A 91 -30.29 -0.96 -18.30
C ASP A 91 -30.81 -2.39 -18.50
N ILE A 92 -31.62 -2.90 -17.56
CA ILE A 92 -32.29 -4.21 -17.69
C ILE A 92 -33.28 -4.19 -18.86
N VAL A 93 -34.13 -3.17 -18.95
CA VAL A 93 -35.09 -3.03 -20.05
C VAL A 93 -34.36 -2.93 -21.39
N ALA A 94 -33.34 -2.09 -21.50
CA ALA A 94 -32.52 -1.96 -22.71
C ALA A 94 -31.80 -3.27 -23.08
N THR A 95 -31.44 -4.09 -22.09
CA THR A 95 -30.85 -5.41 -22.34
C THR A 95 -31.89 -6.41 -22.83
N LEU A 96 -33.08 -6.41 -22.24
CA LEU A 96 -34.20 -7.25 -22.67
C LEU A 96 -34.63 -6.90 -24.10
N GLU A 97 -34.66 -5.62 -24.46
CA GLU A 97 -35.02 -5.14 -25.80
C GLU A 97 -34.01 -5.55 -26.89
N ARG A 98 -32.78 -5.99 -26.55
CA ARG A 98 -31.76 -6.46 -27.51
C ARG A 98 -31.98 -7.89 -28.04
N GLY A 99 -33.22 -8.35 -28.09
CA GLY A 99 -33.59 -9.64 -28.68
C GLY A 99 -33.98 -10.71 -27.68
N TYR A 100 -34.21 -10.36 -26.42
CA TYR A 100 -34.93 -11.26 -25.52
C TYR A 100 -36.43 -11.06 -25.72
N THR A 101 -37.17 -12.15 -25.90
CA THR A 101 -38.63 -12.12 -26.11
C THR A 101 -39.32 -12.94 -25.04
N TRP A 102 -40.40 -12.42 -24.46
CA TRP A 102 -41.22 -13.19 -23.52
C TRP A 102 -41.97 -14.28 -24.27
N VAL A 103 -41.84 -15.53 -23.81
CA VAL A 103 -42.61 -16.67 -24.33
C VAL A 103 -43.90 -16.84 -23.53
N ASP A 104 -43.81 -16.68 -22.21
CA ASP A 104 -44.96 -16.65 -21.29
C ASP A 104 -44.63 -15.79 -20.03
N HIS A 105 -45.47 -15.85 -18.99
CA HIS A 105 -45.28 -15.06 -17.75
C HIS A 105 -44.00 -15.38 -16.97
N ASN A 106 -43.44 -16.58 -17.13
CA ASN A 106 -42.28 -17.05 -16.36
C ASN A 106 -41.07 -17.38 -17.23
N ASN A 107 -41.24 -17.47 -18.56
CA ASN A 107 -40.23 -17.95 -19.49
C ASN A 107 -39.86 -16.87 -20.50
N LEU A 108 -38.55 -16.70 -20.62
CA LEU A 108 -37.92 -15.64 -21.42
C LEU A 108 -37.01 -16.31 -22.46
N GLN A 109 -37.28 -16.03 -23.73
CA GLN A 109 -36.50 -16.55 -24.84
C GLN A 109 -35.17 -15.80 -24.91
N LEU A 110 -34.08 -16.57 -24.87
CA LEU A 110 -32.73 -16.06 -25.01
C LEU A 110 -32.42 -15.83 -26.51
N PRO A 111 -31.66 -14.78 -26.85
CA PRO A 111 -31.02 -14.67 -28.16
C PRO A 111 -30.20 -15.92 -28.45
N LEU A 112 -30.22 -16.38 -29.71
CA LEU A 112 -29.61 -17.63 -30.13
C LEU A 112 -28.12 -17.71 -29.74
N GLU A 113 -27.38 -16.62 -29.94
CA GLU A 113 -25.95 -16.51 -29.64
C GLU A 113 -25.65 -16.73 -28.14
N THR A 114 -26.44 -16.10 -27.27
CA THR A 114 -26.36 -16.26 -25.81
C THR A 114 -26.70 -17.70 -25.41
N GLY A 115 -27.71 -18.29 -26.05
CA GLY A 115 -28.09 -19.69 -25.84
C GLY A 115 -26.96 -20.66 -26.18
N VAL A 116 -26.32 -20.48 -27.35
CA VAL A 116 -25.18 -21.30 -27.79
C VAL A 116 -24.02 -21.19 -26.81
N GLN A 117 -23.64 -19.98 -26.38
CA GLN A 117 -22.56 -19.78 -25.42
C GLN A 117 -22.85 -20.48 -24.08
N LYS A 118 -24.09 -20.38 -23.57
CA LYS A 118 -24.48 -21.03 -22.32
C LYS A 118 -24.35 -22.55 -22.42
N VAL A 119 -24.83 -23.14 -23.51
CA VAL A 119 -24.72 -24.59 -23.75
C VAL A 119 -23.26 -25.02 -23.84
N VAL A 120 -22.42 -24.29 -24.60
CA VAL A 120 -20.98 -24.60 -24.70
C VAL A 120 -20.29 -24.55 -23.33
N SER A 121 -20.62 -23.56 -22.50
CA SER A 121 -20.06 -23.45 -21.14
C SER A 121 -20.48 -24.61 -20.23
N GLU A 122 -21.72 -25.08 -20.35
CA GLU A 122 -22.22 -26.21 -19.56
C GLU A 122 -21.54 -27.53 -19.95
N TYR A 123 -21.28 -27.74 -21.25
CA TYR A 123 -20.53 -28.90 -21.72
C TYR A 123 -19.04 -28.81 -21.39
N ALA A 124 -18.44 -27.62 -21.41
CA ALA A 124 -17.04 -27.43 -21.01
C ALA A 124 -16.81 -27.82 -19.54
N GLY A 125 -17.72 -27.46 -18.64
CA GLY A 125 -17.62 -27.82 -17.21
C GLY A 125 -18.00 -29.27 -16.86
N ARG A 126 -18.60 -30.04 -17.79
CA ARG A 126 -18.91 -31.47 -17.62
C ARG A 126 -17.87 -32.41 -18.20
N ALA A 127 -16.91 -31.88 -18.95
CA ALA A 127 -15.83 -32.65 -19.56
C ALA A 127 -14.61 -32.84 -18.63
N GLU A 128 -14.68 -32.30 -17.40
CA GLU A 128 -13.79 -32.56 -16.26
C GLU A 128 -14.45 -33.51 -15.25
#